data_AF-B0VIF5-F1
#
_entry.id   AF-B0VIF5-F1
#
_cell.length_a   1.000
_cell.length_b   1.000
_cell.length_c   1.000
_cell.angle_alpha   90.00
_cell.angle_beta   90.00
_cell.angle_gamma   90.00
#
_symmetry.space_group_name_H-M   'P 1'
#
loop_
_entity.id
_entity.type
_entity.pdbx_description
1 polymer ?
#
loop_
_entity_poly.entity_id
_entity_poly.type
_entity_poly.pdbx_seq_one_letter_code
_entity_poly.pdbx_strand_id
1 'polypeptide(L)'
;MNFFERMQSLDRRWIYIVVALAIIIPLMIPYNSDNVTSPPTENLYQMIDSFAGREDRAVLLSFLHDAATMPELYPMEIAIIRHCFERNVKVFALTFLTSGAPIIDYAFNSVKEEYPDIKSGVDYCNFGYKPQPMAVVLGMGDNIANAVNTDAEGRKLESLPIMKGITNYNEMNLVVEFSGSSPGVYWIYYARPKFGVNVALGVTAVMAADEYPYLQSGQLIGMLTGLKGAAEYEKLVDVFAAYRDPAIDYSVKTDAEGNKILPGRPFGKEVLNDESTKKLINITTQTKAEFTPEEYTAFVAKYPEQKAIFDQLKEEQNGTIIIDVTKITPELRNRMGENAYREINQLTHNISYKFKVARIGMNAQSVAHIMIIIFILLGNIGYFIQKAKTAEK
;
A
#
# COMPACT_ATOMS: atom_id res chain seq x y z
N MET A 1 -43.46 -28.00 -12.81
CA MET A 1 -42.52 -27.34 -11.89
C MET A 1 -42.05 -26.06 -12.52
N ASN A 2 -42.52 -24.91 -12.02
CA ASN A 2 -41.99 -23.62 -12.46
C ASN A 2 -40.51 -23.51 -12.08
N PHE A 3 -39.74 -22.71 -12.82
CA PHE A 3 -38.33 -22.41 -12.53
C PHE A 3 -38.08 -22.10 -11.03
N PHE A 4 -38.99 -21.36 -10.41
CA PHE A 4 -38.96 -21.02 -8.98
C PHE A 4 -39.12 -22.21 -8.04
N GLU A 5 -39.97 -23.19 -8.37
CA GLU A 5 -40.14 -24.39 -7.53
C GLU A 5 -38.88 -25.28 -7.60
N ARG A 6 -38.22 -25.34 -8.77
CA ARG A 6 -36.91 -26.00 -8.92
C ARG A 6 -35.84 -25.30 -8.08
N MET A 7 -35.81 -23.97 -8.08
CA MET A 7 -34.86 -23.18 -7.32
C MET A 7 -35.07 -23.31 -5.80
N GLN A 8 -36.32 -23.39 -5.33
CA GLN A 8 -36.63 -23.63 -3.91
C GLN A 8 -36.30 -25.07 -3.46
N SER A 9 -36.40 -26.05 -4.35
CA SER A 9 -36.01 -27.45 -4.08
C SER A 9 -34.50 -27.70 -4.17
N LEU A 10 -33.71 -26.68 -4.50
CA LEU A 10 -32.28 -26.80 -4.78
C LEU A 10 -31.51 -27.02 -3.47
N ASP A 11 -30.68 -28.06 -3.42
CA ASP A 11 -29.86 -28.36 -2.24
C ASP A 11 -28.90 -27.19 -1.96
N ARG A 12 -28.87 -26.73 -0.70
CA ARG A 12 -27.95 -25.69 -0.19
C ARG A 12 -26.49 -25.90 -0.57
N ARG A 13 -26.04 -27.14 -0.79
CA ARG A 13 -24.67 -27.46 -1.23
C ARG A 13 -24.32 -26.77 -2.55
N TRP A 14 -25.26 -26.67 -3.50
CA TRP A 14 -25.04 -25.97 -4.76
C TRP A 14 -24.90 -24.46 -4.57
N ILE A 15 -25.64 -23.88 -3.62
CA ILE A 15 -25.48 -22.47 -3.24
C ILE A 15 -24.07 -22.26 -2.68
N TYR A 16 -23.60 -23.13 -1.79
CA TYR A 16 -22.24 -23.04 -1.24
C TYR A 16 -21.16 -23.18 -2.31
N ILE A 17 -21.35 -24.05 -3.32
CA ILE A 17 -20.43 -24.16 -4.45
C ILE A 17 -20.41 -22.86 -5.26
N VAL A 18 -21.58 -22.29 -5.58
CA VAL A 18 -21.65 -21.02 -6.33
C VAL A 18 -20.98 -19.89 -5.55
N VAL A 19 -21.23 -19.80 -4.23
CA VAL A 19 -20.59 -18.81 -3.36
C VAL A 19 -19.08 -19.00 -3.33
N ALA A 20 -18.61 -20.24 -3.18
CA ALA A 20 -17.19 -20.56 -3.20
C ALA A 20 -16.54 -20.16 -4.53
N LEU A 21 -17.17 -20.50 -5.66
CA LEU A 21 -16.68 -20.12 -7.00
C LEU A 21 -16.67 -18.61 -7.20
N ALA A 22 -17.68 -17.88 -6.71
CA ALA A 22 -17.72 -16.42 -6.78
C ALA A 22 -16.59 -15.75 -6.00
N ILE A 23 -16.02 -16.41 -4.99
CA ILE A 23 -14.86 -15.92 -4.24
C ILE A 23 -13.55 -16.41 -4.88
N ILE A 24 -13.47 -17.68 -5.27
CA ILE A 24 -12.23 -18.29 -5.80
C ILE A 24 -11.88 -17.73 -7.19
N ILE A 25 -12.85 -17.59 -8.09
CA ILE A 25 -12.59 -17.19 -9.48
C ILE A 25 -11.94 -15.79 -9.55
N PRO A 26 -12.43 -14.74 -8.88
CA PRO A 26 -11.80 -13.42 -8.94
C PRO A 26 -10.42 -13.35 -8.27
N LEU A 27 -10.14 -14.24 -7.31
CA LEU A 27 -8.81 -14.36 -6.71
C LEU A 27 -7.81 -15.04 -7.64
N MET A 28 -8.25 -16.05 -8.39
CA MET A 28 -7.40 -16.76 -9.36
C MET A 28 -7.20 -15.98 -10.67
N ILE A 29 -8.22 -15.21 -11.07
CA ILE A 29 -8.26 -14.46 -12.32
C ILE A 29 -8.53 -13.00 -11.97
N PRO A 30 -7.51 -12.26 -11.47
CA PRO A 30 -7.66 -10.85 -11.15
C PRO A 30 -7.94 -10.07 -12.43
N TYR A 31 -8.86 -9.10 -12.36
CA TYR A 31 -9.20 -8.18 -13.44
C TYR A 31 -8.99 -6.73 -12.98
N ASN A 32 -8.70 -5.82 -13.91
CA ASN A 32 -8.45 -4.43 -13.56
C ASN A 32 -9.78 -3.73 -13.23
N SER A 33 -10.09 -3.60 -11.94
CA SER A 33 -11.22 -2.80 -11.45
C SER A 33 -10.78 -1.35 -11.21
N ASP A 34 -11.65 -0.41 -11.55
CA ASP A 34 -11.38 1.00 -11.29
C ASP A 34 -11.84 1.38 -9.88
N ASN A 35 -10.87 1.46 -8.96
CA ASN A 35 -11.12 1.93 -7.61
C ASN A 35 -10.91 3.44 -7.56
N VAL A 36 -12.00 4.18 -7.37
CA VAL A 36 -11.94 5.63 -7.11
C VAL A 36 -11.40 5.87 -5.70
N THR A 37 -10.42 6.75 -5.59
CA THR A 37 -9.77 7.13 -4.34
C THR A 37 -10.61 8.14 -3.55
N SER A 38 -10.65 7.97 -2.23
CA SER A 38 -11.38 8.86 -1.32
C SER A 38 -10.48 9.99 -0.80
N PRO A 39 -11.03 11.19 -0.50
CA PRO A 39 -10.24 12.30 0.03
C PRO A 39 -9.42 11.98 1.30
N PRO A 40 -9.94 11.21 2.28
CA PRO A 40 -9.16 10.87 3.48
C PRO A 40 -7.91 10.03 3.18
N THR A 41 -7.99 9.13 2.20
CA THR A 41 -6.86 8.34 1.71
C THR A 41 -5.85 9.23 0.97
N GLU A 42 -6.33 10.11 0.09
CA GLU A 42 -5.51 11.05 -0.68
C GLU A 42 -4.75 12.03 0.24
N ASN A 43 -5.41 12.55 1.28
CA ASN A 43 -4.81 13.45 2.25
C ASN A 43 -3.66 12.79 3.02
N LEU A 44 -3.85 11.53 3.46
CA LEU A 44 -2.80 10.78 4.12
C LEU A 44 -1.61 10.53 3.18
N TYR A 45 -1.90 10.11 1.94
CA TYR A 45 -0.87 9.91 0.92
C TYR A 45 -0.04 11.19 0.72
N GLN A 46 -0.70 12.32 0.49
CA GLN A 46 -0.04 13.61 0.27
C GLN A 46 0.77 14.07 1.49
N MET A 47 0.27 13.85 2.71
CA MET A 47 1.03 14.18 3.93
C MET A 47 2.34 13.40 3.98
N ILE A 48 2.29 12.08 3.78
CA ILE A 48 3.50 11.24 3.77
C ILE A 48 4.42 11.66 2.62
N ASP A 49 3.85 11.92 1.43
CA ASP A 49 4.61 12.33 0.26
C ASP A 49 5.33 13.67 0.45
N SER A 50 4.73 14.59 1.22
CA SER A 50 5.32 15.89 1.55
C SER A 50 6.59 15.80 2.40
N PHE A 51 6.86 14.62 2.99
CA PHE A 51 8.06 14.36 3.78
C PHE A 51 9.22 13.82 2.93
N ALA A 52 9.00 13.57 1.64
CA ALA A 52 9.99 12.97 0.75
C ALA A 52 11.33 13.73 0.78
N GLY A 53 12.41 13.01 1.09
CA GLY A 53 13.77 13.55 1.12
C GLY A 53 14.09 14.50 2.28
N ARG A 54 13.15 14.74 3.19
CA ARG A 54 13.37 15.62 4.34
C ARG A 54 14.02 14.88 5.49
N GLU A 55 15.09 15.45 6.04
CA GLU A 55 15.75 14.86 7.21
C GLU A 55 15.07 15.20 8.53
N ASP A 56 14.31 16.30 8.56
CA ASP A 56 13.59 16.86 9.70
C ASP A 56 12.14 16.36 9.82
N ARG A 57 11.78 15.31 9.06
CA ARG A 57 10.45 14.71 9.07
C ARG A 57 10.52 13.19 9.14
N ALA A 58 9.61 12.61 9.90
CA ALA A 58 9.44 11.17 10.02
C ALA A 58 7.98 10.79 10.26
N VAL A 59 7.66 9.55 9.89
CA VAL A 59 6.35 8.93 10.13
C VAL A 59 6.50 7.83 11.18
N LEU A 60 5.57 7.77 12.12
CA LEU A 60 5.42 6.66 13.06
C LEU A 60 4.21 5.81 12.70
N LEU A 61 4.42 4.50 12.59
CA LEU A 61 3.37 3.51 12.41
C LEU A 61 3.08 2.82 13.75
N SER A 62 1.86 2.95 14.26
CA SER A 62 1.41 2.27 15.47
C SER A 62 0.59 1.04 15.09
N PHE A 63 1.15 -0.16 15.30
CA PHE A 63 0.49 -1.42 14.99
C PHE A 63 -0.34 -1.84 16.21
N LEU A 64 -1.64 -1.52 16.23
CA LEU A 64 -2.56 -1.83 17.34
C LEU A 64 -3.60 -2.87 16.90
N HIS A 65 -3.12 -3.98 16.36
CA HIS A 65 -3.95 -5.09 15.92
C HIS A 65 -3.21 -6.44 16.03
N ASP A 66 -3.93 -7.52 15.72
CA ASP A 66 -3.40 -8.88 15.72
C ASP A 66 -3.69 -9.61 14.39
N ALA A 67 -3.37 -10.90 14.33
CA ALA A 67 -3.54 -11.73 13.15
C ALA A 67 -4.99 -11.83 12.65
N ALA A 68 -6.00 -11.64 13.51
CA ALA A 68 -7.40 -11.77 13.10
C ALA A 68 -7.87 -10.62 12.20
N THR A 69 -7.22 -9.45 12.32
CA THR A 69 -7.57 -8.22 11.59
C THR A 69 -6.53 -7.84 10.53
N MET A 70 -5.42 -8.58 10.45
CA MET A 70 -4.40 -8.45 9.39
C MET A 70 -4.97 -8.43 7.97
N PRO A 71 -5.99 -9.23 7.58
CA PRO A 71 -6.47 -9.22 6.20
C PRO A 71 -6.95 -7.85 5.70
N GLU A 72 -7.39 -6.97 6.60
CA GLU A 72 -7.78 -5.60 6.24
C GLU A 72 -6.66 -4.57 6.49
N LEU A 73 -5.90 -4.73 7.58
CA LEU A 73 -4.96 -3.71 8.07
C LEU A 73 -3.55 -3.87 7.48
N TYR A 74 -3.06 -5.10 7.38
CA TYR A 74 -1.68 -5.37 6.95
C TYR A 74 -1.37 -4.84 5.54
N PRO A 75 -2.27 -4.95 4.53
CA PRO A 75 -2.02 -4.33 3.23
C PRO A 75 -1.83 -2.79 3.30
N MET A 76 -2.47 -2.10 4.25
CA MET A 76 -2.25 -0.65 4.46
C MET A 76 -0.82 -0.37 4.94
N GLU A 77 -0.35 -1.16 5.90
CA GLU A 77 0.98 -1.04 6.49
C GLU A 77 2.06 -1.28 5.45
N ILE A 78 1.91 -2.33 4.64
CA ILE A 78 2.82 -2.66 3.54
C ILE A 78 2.86 -1.54 2.51
N ALA A 79 1.69 -1.01 2.12
CA ALA A 79 1.62 0.07 1.14
C ALA A 79 2.26 1.37 1.67
N ILE A 80 2.07 1.69 2.95
CA ILE A 80 2.69 2.88 3.58
C ILE A 80 4.19 2.70 3.75
N ILE A 81 4.68 1.55 4.20
CA ILE A 81 6.13 1.29 4.33
C ILE A 81 6.78 1.37 2.94
N ARG A 82 6.17 0.75 1.93
CA ARG A 82 6.63 0.85 0.54
C ARG A 82 6.67 2.29 0.06
N HIS A 83 5.62 3.08 0.33
CA HIS A 83 5.59 4.51 0.01
C HIS A 83 6.78 5.25 0.62
N CYS A 84 7.03 5.04 1.91
CA CYS A 84 8.14 5.67 2.61
C CYS A 84 9.49 5.27 1.98
N PHE A 85 9.68 4.02 1.57
CA PHE A 85 10.92 3.59 0.93
C PHE A 85 11.10 4.19 -0.47
N GLU A 86 10.05 4.21 -1.29
CA GLU A 86 10.09 4.82 -2.64
C GLU A 86 10.43 6.31 -2.60
N ARG A 87 9.94 7.00 -1.55
CA ARG A 87 10.08 8.45 -1.39
C ARG A 87 11.14 8.86 -0.38
N ASN A 88 11.95 7.92 0.09
CA ASN A 88 13.02 8.13 1.07
C ASN A 88 12.53 8.96 2.29
N VAL A 89 11.43 8.51 2.87
CA VAL A 89 10.85 9.05 4.11
C VAL A 89 11.25 8.13 5.26
N LYS A 90 11.80 8.71 6.33
CA LYS A 90 12.15 7.96 7.56
C LYS A 90 10.87 7.42 8.19
N VAL A 91 10.83 6.11 8.42
CA VAL A 91 9.66 5.43 8.99
C VAL A 91 10.02 4.66 10.26
N PHE A 92 9.25 4.90 11.31
CA PHE A 92 9.36 4.25 12.60
C PHE A 92 8.14 3.39 12.83
N ALA A 93 8.27 2.31 13.61
CA ALA A 93 7.11 1.52 14.01
C ALA A 93 7.19 1.13 15.48
N LEU A 94 6.02 1.02 16.11
CA LEU A 94 5.88 0.48 17.45
C LEU A 94 4.55 -0.28 17.57
N THR A 95 4.41 -1.03 18.66
CA THR A 95 3.13 -1.58 19.06
C THR A 95 2.95 -1.51 20.56
N PHE A 96 1.69 -1.43 20.98
CA PHE A 96 1.28 -1.58 22.37
C PHE A 96 0.66 -2.97 22.66
N LEU A 97 0.69 -3.87 21.68
CA LEU A 97 0.26 -5.26 21.81
C LEU A 97 1.46 -6.18 21.64
N THR A 98 1.59 -7.17 22.51
CA THR A 98 2.66 -8.17 22.38
C THR A 98 2.52 -8.97 21.08
N SER A 99 1.29 -9.20 20.62
CA SER A 99 0.98 -9.86 19.34
C SER A 99 1.34 -9.02 18.11
N GLY A 100 1.42 -7.69 18.23
CA GLY A 100 1.75 -6.80 17.12
C GLY A 100 3.24 -6.78 16.78
N ALA A 101 4.12 -7.11 17.73
CA ALA A 101 5.57 -7.02 17.56
C ALA A 101 6.09 -7.88 16.39
N PRO A 102 5.73 -9.18 16.28
CA PRO A 102 6.14 -9.98 15.12
C PRO A 102 5.51 -9.51 13.80
N ILE A 103 4.37 -8.81 13.83
CA ILE A 103 3.72 -8.26 12.63
C ILE A 103 4.56 -7.12 12.05
N ILE A 104 5.14 -6.25 12.90
CA ILE A 104 6.03 -5.18 12.46
C ILE A 104 7.25 -5.74 11.74
N ASP A 105 7.90 -6.75 12.34
CA ASP A 105 9.07 -7.39 11.73
C ASP A 105 8.71 -8.05 10.41
N TYR A 106 7.56 -8.72 10.35
CA TYR A 106 7.05 -9.30 9.11
C TYR A 106 6.81 -8.22 8.05
N ALA A 107 6.20 -7.09 8.40
CA ALA A 107 5.91 -5.99 7.48
C ALA A 107 7.19 -5.39 6.87
N PHE A 108 8.17 -5.03 7.69
CA PHE A 108 9.43 -4.49 7.18
C PHE A 108 10.19 -5.50 6.33
N ASN A 109 10.28 -6.77 6.76
CA ASN A 109 11.00 -7.79 6.00
C ASN A 109 10.35 -8.06 4.64
N SER A 110 9.01 -8.14 4.58
CA SER A 110 8.29 -8.34 3.32
C SER A 110 8.53 -7.21 2.32
N VAL A 111 8.57 -5.94 2.77
CA VAL A 111 8.84 -4.82 1.87
C VAL A 111 10.32 -4.80 1.47
N LYS A 112 11.25 -4.98 2.41
CA LYS A 112 12.71 -4.92 2.18
C LYS A 112 13.23 -5.88 1.12
N GLU A 113 12.57 -7.00 0.88
CA GLU A 113 12.90 -7.91 -0.24
C GLU A 113 13.03 -7.19 -1.60
N GLU A 114 12.29 -6.08 -1.81
CA GLU A 114 12.37 -5.28 -3.04
C GLU A 114 13.22 -4.01 -2.90
N TYR A 115 13.70 -3.72 -1.69
CA TYR A 115 14.53 -2.55 -1.37
C TYR A 115 15.78 -2.98 -0.59
N PRO A 116 16.72 -3.71 -1.23
CA PRO A 116 17.90 -4.26 -0.54
C PRO A 116 18.83 -3.19 0.05
N ASP A 117 18.75 -1.96 -0.47
CA ASP A 117 19.57 -0.83 -0.02
C ASP A 117 19.06 -0.20 1.30
N ILE A 118 17.83 -0.54 1.72
CA ILE A 118 17.18 0.00 2.92
C ILE A 118 17.71 -0.69 4.18
N LYS A 119 18.20 0.10 5.15
CA LYS A 119 18.89 -0.39 6.35
C LYS A 119 18.16 -0.02 7.64
N SER A 120 18.06 -1.00 8.54
CA SER A 120 17.52 -0.82 9.89
C SER A 120 18.42 0.10 10.72
N GLY A 121 17.83 1.08 11.40
CA GLY A 121 18.53 2.11 12.17
C GLY A 121 19.06 3.28 11.33
N VAL A 122 18.86 3.25 10.01
CA VAL A 122 19.25 4.34 9.07
C VAL A 122 18.02 4.87 8.35
N ASP A 123 17.31 4.01 7.62
CA ASP A 123 16.14 4.39 6.81
C ASP A 123 14.80 4.07 7.52
N TYR A 124 14.78 3.02 8.35
CA TYR A 124 13.66 2.69 9.21
C TYR A 124 14.10 2.24 10.60
N CYS A 125 13.20 2.29 11.59
CA CYS A 125 13.46 1.75 12.93
C CYS A 125 12.21 1.10 13.53
N ASN A 126 12.34 -0.16 13.95
CA ASN A 126 11.31 -0.86 14.71
C ASN A 126 11.60 -0.70 16.20
N PHE A 127 10.74 0.02 16.93
CA PHE A 127 10.82 0.12 18.39
C PHE A 127 10.36 -1.17 19.08
N GLY A 128 9.54 -1.97 18.42
CA GLY A 128 8.93 -3.19 18.95
C GLY A 128 7.78 -2.89 19.91
N TYR A 129 7.49 -3.87 20.77
CA TYR A 129 6.48 -3.71 21.81
C TYR A 129 6.93 -2.73 22.89
N LYS A 130 6.03 -1.81 23.27
CA LYS A 130 6.22 -0.93 24.42
C LYS A 130 5.08 -1.08 25.42
N PRO A 131 5.38 -1.35 26.70
CA PRO A 131 4.37 -1.35 27.75
C PRO A 131 3.97 0.09 28.09
N GLN A 132 2.86 0.25 28.83
CA GLN A 132 2.39 1.55 29.34
C GLN A 132 2.20 2.62 28.24
N PRO A 133 1.22 2.43 27.32
CA PRO A 133 1.09 3.25 26.11
C PRO A 133 1.02 4.75 26.39
N MET A 134 0.25 5.16 27.40
CA MET A 134 0.10 6.57 27.77
C MET A 134 1.43 7.21 28.19
N ALA A 135 2.23 6.53 29.00
CA ALA A 135 3.52 7.06 29.45
C ALA A 135 4.51 7.19 28.29
N VAL A 136 4.53 6.19 27.39
CA VAL A 136 5.38 6.21 26.19
C VAL A 136 4.98 7.33 25.26
N VAL A 137 3.68 7.46 24.95
CA VAL A 137 3.17 8.52 24.06
C VAL A 137 3.43 9.91 24.63
N LEU A 138 3.22 10.12 25.92
CA LEU A 138 3.52 11.42 26.54
C LEU A 138 5.03 11.70 26.59
N GLY A 139 5.85 10.70 26.91
CA GLY A 139 7.31 10.85 26.97
C GLY A 139 7.93 11.12 25.60
N MET A 140 7.46 10.45 24.55
CA MET A 140 7.94 10.66 23.18
C MET A 140 7.70 12.09 22.68
N GLY A 141 6.66 12.76 23.17
CA GLY A 141 6.43 14.17 22.85
C GLY A 141 7.44 15.12 23.48
N ASP A 142 8.08 14.73 24.58
CA ASP A 142 9.19 15.49 25.17
C ASP A 142 10.52 15.09 24.50
N ASN A 143 10.84 13.79 24.50
CA ASN A 143 12.01 13.22 23.83
C ASN A 143 11.82 11.70 23.55
N ILE A 144 11.87 11.32 22.28
CA ILE A 144 11.65 9.93 21.84
C ILE A 144 12.70 8.97 22.39
N ALA A 145 13.97 9.34 22.37
CA ALA A 145 15.05 8.46 22.77
C ALA A 145 15.07 8.17 24.28
N ASN A 146 14.58 9.11 25.09
CA ASN A 146 14.36 8.91 26.54
C ASN A 146 13.12 8.05 26.83
N ALA A 147 12.07 8.18 26.03
CA ALA A 147 10.85 7.40 26.19
C ALA A 147 11.00 5.95 25.68
N VAL A 148 11.84 5.77 24.67
CA VAL A 148 12.14 4.50 24.00
C VAL A 148 13.65 4.31 23.94
N ASN A 149 14.24 3.86 25.06
CA ASN A 149 15.70 3.76 25.20
C ASN A 149 16.37 2.82 24.18
N THR A 150 15.67 1.77 23.77
CA THR A 150 16.17 0.78 22.82
C THR A 150 15.12 0.43 21.77
N ASP A 151 15.61 0.11 20.57
CA ASP A 151 14.82 -0.48 19.51
C ASP A 151 14.57 -1.99 19.73
N ALA A 152 13.86 -2.63 18.80
CA ALA A 152 13.54 -4.05 18.86
C ALA A 152 14.78 -4.97 18.74
N GLU A 153 15.86 -4.47 18.12
CA GLU A 153 17.14 -5.18 17.98
C GLU A 153 18.05 -5.01 19.23
N GLY A 154 17.61 -4.25 20.23
CA GLY A 154 18.37 -3.99 21.47
C GLY A 154 19.43 -2.90 21.33
N ARG A 155 19.45 -2.15 20.23
CA ARG A 155 20.36 -1.03 20.00
C ARG A 155 19.87 0.20 20.75
N LYS A 156 20.80 0.99 21.31
CA LYS A 156 20.47 2.25 21.99
C LYS A 156 19.94 3.27 20.99
N LEU A 157 18.72 3.76 21.19
CA LEU A 157 18.04 4.58 20.20
C LEU A 157 18.80 5.88 19.90
N GLU A 158 19.32 6.56 20.93
CA GLU A 158 20.13 7.79 20.81
C GLU A 158 21.35 7.65 19.88
N SER A 159 21.87 6.44 19.72
CA SER A 159 23.06 6.17 18.91
C SER A 159 22.75 5.87 17.43
N LEU A 160 21.48 5.67 17.08
CA LEU A 160 21.09 5.26 15.74
C LEU A 160 21.11 6.45 14.77
N PRO A 161 21.71 6.30 13.57
CA PRO A 161 21.75 7.36 12.55
C PRO A 161 20.38 7.97 12.21
N ILE A 162 19.32 7.16 12.17
CA ILE A 162 17.96 7.63 11.85
C ILE A 162 17.42 8.67 12.84
N MET A 163 17.91 8.68 14.08
CA MET A 163 17.51 9.65 15.12
C MET A 163 18.16 11.02 14.93
N LYS A 164 19.16 11.15 14.06
CA LYS A 164 19.75 12.46 13.75
C LYS A 164 18.67 13.36 13.14
N GLY A 165 18.41 14.46 13.84
CA GLY A 165 17.38 15.43 13.46
C GLY A 165 15.95 15.02 13.83
N ILE A 166 15.75 13.95 14.61
CA ILE A 166 14.44 13.52 15.11
C ILE A 166 14.48 13.45 16.64
N THR A 167 13.89 14.43 17.33
CA THR A 167 13.91 14.48 18.80
C THR A 167 12.56 14.09 19.39
N ASN A 168 11.48 14.64 18.85
CA ASN A 168 10.12 14.41 19.35
C ASN A 168 9.08 14.54 18.21
N TYR A 169 7.81 14.78 18.55
CA TYR A 169 6.72 14.90 17.58
C TYR A 169 6.78 16.13 16.66
N ASN A 170 7.66 17.10 16.93
CA ASN A 170 7.90 18.19 15.99
C ASN A 170 8.46 17.66 14.66
N GLU A 171 9.38 16.70 14.74
CA GLU A 171 9.99 16.07 13.56
C GLU A 171 9.31 14.75 13.19
N MET A 172 8.95 13.93 14.18
CA MET A 172 8.07 12.77 14.01
C MET A 172 6.60 13.23 13.92
N ASN A 173 6.32 14.00 12.86
CA ASN A 173 5.15 14.87 12.78
C ASN A 173 3.85 14.14 12.41
N LEU A 174 3.92 12.87 12.00
CA LEU A 174 2.76 12.06 11.66
C LEU A 174 2.80 10.72 12.38
N VAL A 175 1.69 10.39 13.04
CA VAL A 175 1.40 9.04 13.52
C VAL A 175 0.25 8.44 12.71
N VAL A 176 0.47 7.25 12.17
CA VAL A 176 -0.57 6.44 11.54
C VAL A 176 -0.80 5.21 12.40
N GLU A 177 -1.97 5.09 13.02
CA GLU A 177 -2.31 3.91 13.83
C GLU A 177 -3.23 2.96 13.08
N PHE A 178 -2.90 1.66 13.12
CA PHE A 178 -3.69 0.58 12.53
C PHE A 178 -4.38 -0.20 13.63
N SER A 179 -5.72 -0.18 13.68
CA SER A 179 -6.47 -0.89 14.72
C SER A 179 -7.80 -1.44 14.23
N GLY A 180 -8.15 -2.62 14.75
CA GLY A 180 -9.47 -3.23 14.58
C GLY A 180 -10.32 -3.22 15.85
N SER A 181 -9.94 -2.46 16.89
CA SER A 181 -10.64 -2.48 18.19
C SER A 181 -10.83 -1.10 18.81
N SER A 182 -9.76 -0.38 19.12
CA SER A 182 -9.82 0.92 19.80
C SER A 182 -8.85 1.90 19.15
N PRO A 183 -9.13 2.31 17.91
CA PRO A 183 -8.23 3.16 17.15
C PRO A 183 -8.11 4.56 17.77
N GLY A 184 -6.92 5.15 17.65
CA GLY A 184 -6.65 6.54 17.93
C GLY A 184 -6.60 6.95 19.40
N VAL A 185 -6.95 6.08 20.34
CA VAL A 185 -7.15 6.45 21.77
C VAL A 185 -5.95 7.22 22.35
N TYR A 186 -4.73 6.72 22.19
CA TYR A 186 -3.56 7.39 22.79
C TYR A 186 -3.14 8.64 22.00
N TRP A 187 -3.29 8.62 20.68
CA TRP A 187 -2.80 9.66 19.79
C TRP A 187 -3.73 10.86 19.71
N ILE A 188 -5.04 10.62 19.60
CA ILE A 188 -6.08 11.65 19.50
C ILE A 188 -6.27 12.39 20.83
N TYR A 189 -6.27 11.68 21.95
CA TYR A 189 -6.59 12.28 23.26
C TYR A 189 -5.39 12.84 24.01
N TYR A 190 -4.17 12.33 23.77
CA TYR A 190 -2.98 12.74 24.53
C TYR A 190 -1.93 13.42 23.65
N ALA A 191 -1.46 12.73 22.59
CA ALA A 191 -0.35 13.24 21.78
C ALA A 191 -0.73 14.52 21.03
N ARG A 192 -1.84 14.49 20.29
CA ARG A 192 -2.27 15.60 19.45
C ARG A 192 -2.64 16.86 20.25
N PRO A 193 -3.45 16.80 21.32
CA PRO A 193 -3.82 18.02 22.05
C PRO A 193 -2.64 18.65 22.79
N LYS A 194 -1.68 17.85 23.27
CA LYS A 194 -0.52 18.35 24.01
C LYS A 194 0.62 18.84 23.11
N PHE A 195 0.91 18.12 22.02
CA PHE A 195 2.10 18.34 21.20
C PHE A 195 1.80 18.72 19.74
N GLY A 196 0.54 18.72 19.32
CA GLY A 196 0.15 19.11 17.95
C GLY A 196 0.50 18.09 16.87
N VAL A 197 0.88 16.86 17.23
CA VAL A 197 1.20 15.81 16.24
C VAL A 197 0.01 15.54 15.32
N ASN A 198 0.28 15.29 14.04
CA ASN A 198 -0.75 14.86 13.09
C ASN A 198 -1.05 13.38 13.30
N VAL A 199 -2.33 13.04 13.25
CA VAL A 199 -2.82 11.67 13.48
C VAL A 199 -3.64 11.24 12.27
N ALA A 200 -3.39 10.03 11.79
CA ALA A 200 -4.20 9.34 10.81
C ALA A 200 -4.47 7.91 11.28
N LEU A 201 -5.51 7.29 10.75
CA LEU A 201 -5.91 5.93 11.16
C LEU A 201 -6.03 4.99 9.96
N GLY A 202 -5.59 3.75 10.13
CA GLY A 202 -6.03 2.61 9.35
C GLY A 202 -6.97 1.76 10.21
N VAL A 203 -8.20 1.56 9.77
CA VAL A 203 -9.22 0.86 10.57
C VAL A 203 -9.88 -0.24 9.77
N THR A 204 -10.38 -1.28 10.43
CA THR A 204 -11.26 -2.26 9.79
C THR A 204 -12.56 -1.57 9.32
N ALA A 205 -13.22 -2.13 8.30
CA ALA A 205 -14.42 -1.51 7.75
C ALA A 205 -15.53 -1.24 8.79
N VAL A 206 -15.64 -2.13 9.79
CA VAL A 206 -16.64 -2.03 10.86
C VAL A 206 -16.38 -0.90 11.86
N MET A 207 -15.13 -0.44 11.99
CA MET A 207 -14.74 0.61 12.93
C MET A 207 -14.86 2.02 12.31
N ALA A 208 -14.98 2.14 10.99
CA ALA A 208 -14.93 3.44 10.32
C ALA A 208 -16.03 4.41 10.75
N ALA A 209 -17.22 3.89 11.10
CA ALA A 209 -18.35 4.70 11.55
C ALA A 209 -18.00 5.53 12.80
N ASP A 210 -17.26 4.93 13.74
CA ASP A 210 -16.90 5.54 15.01
C ASP A 210 -15.83 6.62 14.85
N GLU A 211 -15.05 6.57 13.77
CA GLU A 211 -13.92 7.48 13.54
C GLU A 211 -14.23 8.69 12.65
N TYR A 212 -15.35 8.66 11.91
CA TYR A 212 -15.77 9.81 11.10
C TYR A 212 -15.91 11.13 11.87
N PRO A 213 -16.42 11.17 13.12
CA PRO A 213 -16.47 12.42 13.89
C PRO A 213 -15.09 13.09 14.06
N TYR A 214 -14.03 12.32 14.32
CA TYR A 214 -12.67 12.85 14.47
C TYR A 214 -12.06 13.30 13.15
N LEU A 215 -12.43 12.63 12.05
CA LEU A 215 -12.04 13.05 10.70
C LEU A 215 -12.73 14.37 10.31
N GLN A 216 -14.03 14.49 10.58
CA GLN A 216 -14.82 15.68 10.28
C GLN A 216 -14.41 16.89 11.12
N SER A 217 -13.98 16.67 12.36
CA SER A 217 -13.47 17.74 13.24
C SER A 217 -12.03 18.19 12.91
N GLY A 218 -11.33 17.48 12.02
CA GLY A 218 -9.91 17.73 11.71
C GLY A 218 -8.93 17.23 12.79
N GLN A 219 -9.42 16.41 13.72
CA GLN A 219 -8.55 15.69 14.67
C GLN A 219 -7.76 14.59 13.97
N LEU A 220 -8.30 14.01 12.90
CA LEU A 220 -7.60 13.12 11.98
C LEU A 220 -7.33 13.84 10.66
N ILE A 221 -6.10 13.73 10.15
CA ILE A 221 -5.73 14.30 8.85
C ILE A 221 -6.13 13.40 7.66
N GLY A 222 -6.36 12.12 7.93
CA GLY A 222 -6.64 11.10 6.93
C GLY A 222 -7.01 9.77 7.59
N MET A 223 -7.67 8.92 6.82
CA MET A 223 -8.17 7.63 7.30
C MET A 223 -8.24 6.61 6.16
N LEU A 224 -7.73 5.41 6.39
CA LEU A 224 -7.89 4.24 5.51
C LEU A 224 -8.92 3.29 6.11
N THR A 225 -9.95 2.94 5.35
CA THR A 225 -11.06 2.11 5.82
C THR A 225 -11.08 0.76 5.14
N GLY A 226 -10.82 -0.28 5.93
CA GLY A 226 -10.82 -1.68 5.52
C GLY A 226 -9.97 -1.95 4.29
N LEU A 227 -10.29 -3.05 3.61
CA LEU A 227 -9.56 -3.42 2.40
C LEU A 227 -9.65 -2.37 1.28
N LYS A 228 -10.76 -1.60 1.24
CA LYS A 228 -10.95 -0.53 0.26
C LYS A 228 -9.90 0.58 0.42
N GLY A 229 -9.70 1.08 1.64
CA GLY A 229 -8.72 2.12 1.92
C GLY A 229 -7.29 1.68 1.60
N ALA A 230 -6.97 0.41 1.88
CA ALA A 230 -5.71 -0.19 1.49
C ALA A 230 -5.53 -0.22 -0.05
N ALA A 231 -6.56 -0.65 -0.79
CA ALA A 231 -6.53 -0.72 -2.24
C ALA A 231 -6.41 0.65 -2.92
N GLU A 232 -7.09 1.66 -2.37
CA GLU A 232 -6.94 3.06 -2.78
C GLU A 232 -5.50 3.54 -2.57
N TYR A 233 -4.91 3.26 -1.41
CA TYR A 233 -3.55 3.68 -1.10
C TYR A 233 -2.50 2.95 -1.96
N GLU A 234 -2.64 1.65 -2.19
CA GLU A 234 -1.82 0.89 -3.16
C GLU A 234 -1.83 1.57 -4.54
N LYS A 235 -3.02 1.94 -5.05
CA LYS A 235 -3.17 2.66 -6.33
C LYS A 235 -2.37 3.96 -6.34
N LEU A 236 -2.46 4.75 -5.26
CA LEU A 236 -1.73 6.02 -5.15
C LEU A 236 -0.21 5.82 -5.14
N VAL A 237 0.27 4.82 -4.40
CA VAL A 237 1.71 4.48 -4.36
C VAL A 237 2.21 4.09 -5.74
N ASP A 238 1.47 3.26 -6.47
CA ASP A 238 1.90 2.81 -7.80
C ASP A 238 1.97 3.96 -8.81
N VAL A 239 0.97 4.85 -8.80
CA VAL A 239 0.90 5.97 -9.75
C VAL A 239 1.90 7.07 -9.40
N PHE A 240 1.99 7.48 -8.15
CA PHE A 240 2.70 8.71 -7.78
C PHE A 240 4.07 8.45 -7.13
N ALA A 241 4.24 7.34 -6.40
CA ALA A 241 5.52 7.03 -5.74
C ALA A 241 6.41 6.06 -6.54
N ALA A 242 5.84 5.03 -7.15
CA ALA A 242 6.59 3.97 -7.81
C ALA A 242 6.84 4.23 -9.31
N TYR A 243 5.96 5.00 -9.98
CA TYR A 243 6.14 5.31 -11.40
C TYR A 243 7.52 5.95 -11.68
N ARG A 244 8.17 5.58 -12.78
CA ARG A 244 9.47 6.15 -13.18
C ARG A 244 9.34 6.54 -14.66
N ASP A 245 9.44 7.82 -14.95
CA ASP A 245 9.65 8.31 -16.32
C ASP A 245 10.93 7.67 -16.93
N PRO A 246 10.84 6.99 -18.09
CA PRO A 246 12.00 6.36 -18.72
C PRO A 246 13.15 7.33 -19.00
N ALA A 247 12.84 8.60 -19.30
CA ALA A 247 13.80 9.63 -19.66
C ALA A 247 14.53 10.24 -18.44
N ILE A 248 14.01 10.06 -17.23
CA ILE A 248 14.60 10.62 -16.00
C ILE A 248 15.41 9.53 -15.28
N ASP A 249 16.63 9.87 -14.87
CA ASP A 249 17.41 9.02 -13.96
C ASP A 249 16.94 9.25 -12.53
N TYR A 250 16.31 8.23 -11.99
CA TYR A 250 15.69 8.20 -10.67
C TYR A 250 16.56 7.55 -9.60
N SER A 251 17.79 7.15 -9.95
CA SER A 251 18.73 6.65 -8.96
C SER A 251 18.89 7.67 -7.84
N VAL A 252 18.91 7.19 -6.60
CA VAL A 252 19.18 8.05 -5.44
C VAL A 252 20.61 8.53 -5.57
N LYS A 253 20.78 9.77 -6.03
CA LYS A 253 22.09 10.41 -6.12
C LYS A 253 22.38 11.12 -4.82
N THR A 254 23.63 11.04 -4.41
CA THR A 254 24.14 11.78 -3.26
C THR A 254 24.74 13.09 -3.78
N ASP A 255 24.37 14.23 -3.20
CA ASP A 255 25.07 15.49 -3.45
C ASP A 255 26.49 15.48 -2.86
N ALA A 256 27.25 16.56 -3.07
CA ALA A 256 28.63 16.67 -2.58
C ALA A 256 28.72 16.65 -1.04
N GLU A 257 27.60 16.89 -0.36
CA GLU A 257 27.44 16.97 1.08
C GLU A 257 26.92 15.67 1.72
N GLY A 258 26.55 14.66 0.92
CA GLY A 258 26.08 13.36 1.44
C GLY A 258 24.55 13.20 1.45
N ASN A 259 23.77 14.18 0.97
CA ASN A 259 22.31 14.16 1.00
C ASN A 259 21.72 13.48 -0.24
N LYS A 260 20.62 12.76 -0.06
CA LYS A 260 19.90 12.06 -1.14
C LYS A 260 19.05 13.06 -1.94
N ILE A 261 19.32 13.23 -3.24
CA ILE A 261 18.52 14.06 -4.15
C ILE A 261 17.34 13.23 -4.71
N LEU A 262 16.12 13.72 -4.54
CA LEU A 262 14.91 13.11 -5.10
C LEU A 262 14.23 14.07 -6.09
N PRO A 263 13.83 13.60 -7.28
CA PRO A 263 12.98 14.39 -8.15
C PRO A 263 11.58 14.52 -7.53
N GLY A 264 11.12 15.76 -7.33
CA GLY A 264 9.76 16.04 -6.87
C GLY A 264 8.71 15.57 -7.87
N ARG A 265 7.53 15.17 -7.37
CA ARG A 265 6.44 14.67 -8.20
C ARG A 265 5.14 15.39 -7.85
N PRO A 266 4.48 16.06 -8.80
CA PRO A 266 3.20 16.68 -8.53
C PRO A 266 2.11 15.60 -8.37
N PHE A 267 1.35 15.69 -7.28
CA PHE A 267 0.10 14.96 -7.13
C PHE A 267 -1.01 15.72 -7.88
N GLY A 268 -1.78 15.01 -8.70
CA GLY A 268 -2.97 15.55 -9.35
C GLY A 268 -4.02 14.47 -9.49
N LYS A 269 -5.21 14.67 -8.92
CA LYS A 269 -6.31 13.69 -9.01
C LYS A 269 -6.71 13.40 -10.47
N GLU A 270 -6.55 14.40 -11.33
CA GLU A 270 -6.76 14.30 -12.79
C GLU A 270 -5.89 13.19 -13.42
N VAL A 271 -4.67 12.99 -12.91
CA VAL A 271 -3.71 11.98 -13.39
C VAL A 271 -4.26 10.57 -13.22
N LEU A 272 -5.07 10.32 -12.19
CA LEU A 272 -5.69 9.01 -11.97
C LEU A 272 -6.74 8.67 -13.04
N ASN A 273 -7.27 9.68 -13.73
CA ASN A 273 -8.26 9.52 -14.79
C ASN A 273 -7.64 9.54 -16.19
N ASP A 274 -6.33 9.80 -16.30
CA ASP A 274 -5.63 9.83 -17.58
C ASP A 274 -5.42 8.40 -18.12
N GLU A 275 -5.67 8.20 -19.42
CA GLU A 275 -5.47 6.91 -20.08
C GLU A 275 -4.03 6.40 -19.96
N SER A 276 -3.04 7.29 -19.94
CA SER A 276 -1.63 6.94 -19.81
C SER A 276 -1.28 6.34 -18.44
N THR A 277 -2.09 6.63 -17.40
CA THR A 277 -1.93 6.10 -16.05
C THR A 277 -2.56 4.71 -15.89
N LYS A 278 -3.43 4.29 -16.83
CA LYS A 278 -4.10 2.98 -16.74
C LYS A 278 -3.13 1.81 -16.65
N LYS A 279 -2.00 1.89 -17.36
CA LYS A 279 -0.95 0.86 -17.30
C LYS A 279 -0.30 0.74 -15.91
N LEU A 280 -0.28 1.82 -15.12
CA LEU A 280 0.31 1.85 -13.78
C LEU A 280 -0.61 1.22 -12.72
N ILE A 281 -1.93 1.31 -12.95
CA ILE A 281 -2.94 0.82 -12.01
C ILE A 281 -3.38 -0.63 -12.30
N ASN A 282 -2.87 -1.24 -13.37
CA ASN A 282 -3.15 -2.62 -13.71
C ASN A 282 -2.66 -3.57 -12.60
N ILE A 283 -3.55 -4.45 -12.16
CA ILE A 283 -3.23 -5.51 -11.18
C ILE A 283 -2.80 -6.80 -11.86
N THR A 284 -3.15 -6.98 -13.15
CA THR A 284 -2.70 -8.11 -13.96
C THR A 284 -1.19 -8.07 -14.18
N THR A 285 -0.56 -9.24 -14.31
CA THR A 285 0.88 -9.32 -14.59
C THR A 285 1.19 -8.61 -15.91
N GLN A 286 2.21 -7.76 -15.88
CA GLN A 286 2.73 -7.06 -17.05
C GLN A 286 4.15 -7.56 -17.31
N THR A 287 4.52 -7.74 -18.58
CA THR A 287 5.86 -8.29 -18.94
C THR A 287 6.59 -7.44 -19.97
N LYS A 288 5.92 -6.44 -20.53
CA LYS A 288 6.43 -5.64 -21.63
C LYS A 288 6.74 -4.24 -21.13
N ALA A 289 8.00 -3.82 -21.30
CA ALA A 289 8.40 -2.44 -21.17
C ALA A 289 8.26 -1.78 -22.55
N GLU A 290 7.54 -0.68 -22.61
CA GLU A 290 7.20 0.03 -23.85
C GLU A 290 7.82 1.42 -23.83
N PHE A 291 8.40 1.82 -24.96
CA PHE A 291 9.16 3.06 -25.11
C PHE A 291 8.81 3.77 -26.42
N THR A 292 8.78 5.10 -26.40
CA THR A 292 9.02 5.87 -27.62
C THR A 292 10.49 5.73 -28.07
N PRO A 293 10.81 6.04 -29.34
CA PRO A 293 12.21 6.04 -29.80
C PRO A 293 13.12 6.97 -28.99
N GLU A 294 12.62 8.13 -28.55
CA GLU A 294 13.38 9.05 -27.70
C GLU A 294 13.61 8.46 -26.29
N GLU A 295 12.56 7.91 -25.68
CA GLU A 295 12.63 7.27 -24.35
C GLU A 295 13.59 6.09 -24.34
N TYR A 296 13.55 5.25 -25.37
CA TYR A 296 14.46 4.12 -25.50
C TYR A 296 15.92 4.58 -25.60
N THR A 297 16.17 5.62 -26.40
CA THR A 297 17.51 6.19 -26.55
C THR A 297 18.03 6.74 -25.23
N ALA A 298 17.19 7.45 -24.47
CA ALA A 298 17.51 7.96 -23.14
C ALA A 298 17.77 6.83 -22.13
N PHE A 299 16.95 5.78 -22.14
CA PHE A 299 17.11 4.61 -21.27
C PHE A 299 18.43 3.88 -21.54
N VAL A 300 18.72 3.58 -22.81
CA VAL A 300 19.96 2.89 -23.21
C VAL A 300 21.20 3.73 -22.89
N ALA A 301 21.11 5.06 -22.95
CA ALA A 301 22.23 5.94 -22.58
C ALA A 301 22.65 5.83 -21.11
N LYS A 302 21.76 5.39 -20.20
CA LYS A 302 22.09 5.11 -18.80
C LYS A 302 22.96 3.85 -18.65
N TYR A 303 22.89 2.94 -19.61
CA TYR A 303 23.51 1.60 -19.56
C TYR A 303 24.29 1.29 -20.85
N PRO A 304 25.35 2.06 -21.15
CA PRO A 304 26.06 1.96 -22.44
C PRO A 304 26.70 0.58 -22.67
N GLU A 305 27.15 -0.09 -21.60
CA GLU A 305 27.75 -1.43 -21.68
C GLU A 305 26.72 -2.52 -22.00
N GLN A 306 25.46 -2.32 -21.60
CA GLN A 306 24.36 -3.27 -21.80
C GLN A 306 23.56 -2.99 -23.09
N LYS A 307 23.89 -1.93 -23.83
CA LYS A 307 23.21 -1.54 -25.08
C LYS A 307 22.98 -2.70 -26.04
N ALA A 308 24.01 -3.52 -26.28
CA ALA A 308 23.91 -4.66 -27.19
C ALA A 308 22.86 -5.70 -26.73
N ILE A 309 22.67 -5.87 -25.43
CA ILE A 309 21.65 -6.78 -24.86
C ILE A 309 20.25 -6.19 -25.08
N PHE A 310 20.07 -4.89 -24.81
CA PHE A 310 18.79 -4.23 -25.05
C PHE A 310 18.42 -4.18 -26.54
N ASP A 311 19.39 -3.95 -27.43
CA ASP A 311 19.19 -3.97 -28.88
C ASP A 311 18.84 -5.38 -29.40
N GLN A 312 19.33 -6.43 -28.75
CA GLN A 312 18.97 -7.81 -29.07
C GLN A 312 17.53 -8.15 -28.65
N LEU A 313 17.06 -7.60 -27.53
CA LEU A 313 15.75 -7.90 -26.95
C LEU A 313 14.62 -7.02 -27.50
N LYS A 314 14.95 -5.91 -28.15
CA LYS A 314 13.96 -4.96 -28.63
C LYS A 314 13.15 -5.52 -29.79
N GLU A 315 11.85 -5.29 -29.77
CA GLU A 315 10.93 -5.53 -30.87
C GLU A 315 10.20 -4.23 -31.18
N GLU A 316 10.06 -3.90 -32.46
CA GLU A 316 9.34 -2.69 -32.88
C GLU A 316 7.95 -3.07 -33.36
N GLN A 317 6.92 -2.46 -32.76
CA GLN A 317 5.52 -2.67 -33.12
C GLN A 317 4.82 -1.32 -33.18
N ASN A 318 4.28 -0.95 -34.34
CA ASN A 318 3.52 0.29 -34.56
C ASN A 318 4.24 1.57 -34.06
N GLY A 319 5.56 1.68 -34.27
CA GLY A 319 6.37 2.83 -33.85
C GLY A 319 6.68 2.88 -32.34
N THR A 320 6.33 1.83 -31.59
CA THR A 320 6.71 1.65 -30.18
C THR A 320 7.78 0.57 -30.08
N ILE A 321 8.80 0.82 -29.26
CA ILE A 321 9.85 -0.16 -28.96
C ILE A 321 9.42 -0.94 -27.72
N ILE A 322 9.45 -2.27 -27.81
CA ILE A 322 8.97 -3.18 -26.77
C ILE A 322 10.12 -4.10 -26.34
N ILE A 323 10.33 -4.22 -25.03
CA ILE A 323 11.18 -5.26 -24.44
C ILE A 323 10.31 -6.15 -23.56
N ASP A 324 10.23 -7.43 -23.90
CA ASP A 324 9.56 -8.44 -23.07
C ASP A 324 10.56 -9.06 -22.08
N VAL A 325 10.37 -8.79 -20.80
CA VAL A 325 11.31 -9.27 -19.75
C VAL A 325 11.28 -10.77 -19.57
N THR A 326 10.25 -11.47 -20.06
CA THR A 326 10.20 -12.94 -20.03
C THR A 326 11.22 -13.60 -20.96
N LYS A 327 11.74 -12.84 -21.93
CA LYS A 327 12.81 -13.30 -22.84
C LYS A 327 14.21 -13.16 -22.23
N ILE A 328 14.33 -12.53 -21.06
CA ILE A 328 15.61 -12.37 -20.36
C ILE A 328 15.92 -13.68 -19.61
N THR A 329 16.82 -14.48 -20.16
CA THR A 329 17.28 -15.72 -19.51
C THR A 329 18.18 -15.42 -18.30
N PRO A 330 18.38 -16.37 -17.37
CA PRO A 330 19.31 -16.18 -16.24
C PRO A 330 20.72 -15.77 -16.66
N GLU A 331 21.22 -16.29 -17.79
CA GLU A 331 22.53 -15.93 -18.33
C GLU A 331 22.56 -14.49 -18.85
N LEU A 332 21.49 -14.04 -19.52
CA LEU A 332 21.34 -12.65 -19.96
C LEU A 332 21.22 -11.70 -18.77
N ARG A 333 20.46 -12.09 -17.73
CA ARG A 333 20.35 -11.32 -16.48
C ARG A 333 21.70 -11.15 -15.80
N ASN A 334 22.47 -12.23 -15.68
CA ASN A 334 23.82 -12.17 -15.10
C ASN A 334 24.76 -11.24 -15.88
N ARG A 335 24.67 -11.24 -17.22
CA ARG A 335 25.46 -10.34 -18.08
C ARG A 335 24.98 -8.88 -18.04
N MET A 336 23.68 -8.67 -17.89
CA MET A 336 23.05 -7.35 -17.78
C MET A 336 23.36 -6.70 -16.43
N GLY A 337 23.44 -7.50 -15.37
CA GLY A 337 23.56 -7.05 -13.99
C GLY A 337 22.21 -6.70 -13.37
N GLU A 338 22.14 -6.78 -12.05
CA GLU A 338 20.89 -6.63 -11.29
C GLU A 338 20.27 -5.23 -11.40
N ASN A 339 21.07 -4.17 -11.50
CA ASN A 339 20.56 -2.80 -11.59
C ASN A 339 19.78 -2.57 -12.88
N ALA A 340 20.38 -2.93 -14.03
CA ALA A 340 19.75 -2.80 -15.33
C ALA A 340 18.53 -3.72 -15.47
N TYR A 341 18.60 -4.96 -14.96
CA TYR A 341 17.46 -5.87 -14.94
C TYR A 341 16.31 -5.33 -14.08
N ARG A 342 16.61 -4.76 -12.90
CA ARG A 342 15.61 -4.17 -12.02
C ARG A 342 14.92 -2.99 -12.68
N GLU A 343 15.66 -2.08 -13.31
CA GLU A 343 15.05 -0.91 -13.97
C GLU A 343 14.18 -1.32 -15.16
N ILE A 344 14.63 -2.23 -16.05
CA ILE A 344 13.79 -2.68 -17.17
C ILE A 344 12.55 -3.45 -16.69
N ASN A 345 12.67 -4.24 -15.62
CA ASN A 345 11.54 -4.94 -15.03
C ASN A 345 10.53 -3.95 -14.40
N GLN A 346 11.00 -2.89 -13.75
CA GLN A 346 10.14 -1.83 -13.22
C GLN A 346 9.39 -1.08 -14.32
N LEU A 347 10.02 -0.87 -15.49
CA LEU A 347 9.40 -0.22 -16.65
C LEU A 347 8.29 -1.06 -17.31
N THR A 348 8.15 -2.34 -16.95
CA THR A 348 6.94 -3.12 -17.28
C THR A 348 5.72 -2.71 -16.45
N HIS A 349 5.93 -1.95 -15.37
CA HIS A 349 4.93 -1.62 -14.36
C HIS A 349 4.32 -2.86 -13.68
N ASN A 350 5.05 -3.98 -13.69
CA ASN A 350 4.61 -5.18 -13.01
C ASN A 350 4.77 -5.03 -11.50
N ILE A 351 3.65 -4.96 -10.80
CA ILE A 351 3.62 -4.81 -9.35
C ILE A 351 3.57 -6.20 -8.72
N SER A 352 4.47 -6.44 -7.78
CA SER A 352 4.52 -7.68 -7.00
C SER A 352 3.23 -7.91 -6.23
N TYR A 353 2.81 -9.18 -6.09
CA TYR A 353 1.52 -9.54 -5.48
C TYR A 353 1.33 -8.89 -4.10
N LYS A 354 2.37 -8.88 -3.26
CA LYS A 354 2.36 -8.31 -1.91
C LYS A 354 2.04 -6.81 -1.86
N PHE A 355 2.14 -6.08 -2.96
CA PHE A 355 1.84 -4.65 -3.05
C PHE A 355 0.53 -4.33 -3.78
N LYS A 356 -0.22 -5.36 -4.17
CA LYS A 356 -1.54 -5.23 -4.81
C LYS A 356 -2.57 -6.17 -4.20
N VAL A 357 -2.30 -6.65 -2.98
CA VAL A 357 -3.15 -7.63 -2.28
C VAL A 357 -4.53 -7.04 -2.05
N ALA A 358 -4.59 -5.78 -1.63
CA ALA A 358 -5.87 -5.13 -1.35
C ALA A 358 -6.66 -4.90 -2.64
N ARG A 359 -6.02 -4.40 -3.71
CA ARG A 359 -6.70 -4.23 -5.02
C ARG A 359 -7.21 -5.56 -5.59
N ILE A 360 -6.47 -6.67 -5.46
CA ILE A 360 -6.95 -7.99 -5.87
C ILE A 360 -8.11 -8.45 -4.98
N GLY A 361 -7.99 -8.29 -3.65
CA GLY A 361 -9.05 -8.68 -2.73
C GLY A 361 -10.35 -7.87 -2.92
N MET A 362 -10.25 -6.61 -3.34
CA MET A 362 -11.40 -5.78 -3.72
C MET A 362 -12.22 -6.37 -4.88
N ASN A 363 -11.58 -7.06 -5.84
CA ASN A 363 -12.30 -7.76 -6.90
C ASN A 363 -13.18 -8.89 -6.34
N ALA A 364 -12.62 -9.69 -5.42
CA ALA A 364 -13.34 -10.78 -4.78
C ALA A 364 -14.50 -10.26 -3.93
N GLN A 365 -14.28 -9.19 -3.16
CA GLN A 365 -15.34 -8.53 -2.41
C GLN A 365 -16.44 -8.00 -3.33
N SER A 366 -16.09 -7.32 -4.43
CA SER A 366 -17.08 -6.74 -5.36
C SER A 366 -17.97 -7.82 -5.98
N VAL A 367 -17.37 -8.93 -6.44
CA VAL A 367 -18.12 -10.06 -7.02
C VAL A 367 -19.01 -10.73 -5.96
N ALA A 368 -18.51 -10.90 -4.74
CA ALA A 368 -19.29 -11.46 -3.63
C ALA A 368 -20.51 -10.57 -3.29
N HIS A 369 -20.34 -9.24 -3.23
CA HIS A 369 -21.44 -8.31 -2.97
C HIS A 369 -22.49 -8.33 -4.08
N ILE A 370 -22.07 -8.31 -5.35
CA ILE A 370 -22.99 -8.39 -6.50
C ILE A 370 -23.79 -9.70 -6.44
N MET A 371 -23.12 -10.82 -6.14
CA MET A 371 -23.80 -12.11 -5.99
C MET A 371 -24.81 -12.11 -4.85
N ILE A 372 -24.46 -11.57 -3.67
CA ILE A 372 -25.39 -11.45 -2.53
C ILE A 372 -26.61 -10.61 -2.91
N ILE A 373 -26.42 -9.49 -3.60
CA ILE A 373 -27.52 -8.65 -4.09
C ILE A 373 -28.43 -9.45 -5.02
N ILE A 374 -27.87 -10.20 -5.97
CA ILE A 374 -28.63 -11.06 -6.88
C ILE A 374 -29.43 -12.11 -6.10
N PHE A 375 -28.85 -12.76 -5.10
CA PHE A 375 -29.55 -13.73 -4.27
C PHE A 375 -30.69 -13.11 -3.46
N ILE A 376 -30.50 -11.91 -2.92
CA ILE A 376 -31.56 -11.16 -2.22
C ILE A 376 -32.70 -10.84 -3.19
N LEU A 377 -32.40 -10.36 -4.40
CA LEU A 377 -33.40 -10.05 -5.42
C LEU A 377 -34.18 -11.30 -5.84
N LEU A 378 -33.49 -12.40 -6.16
CA LEU A 378 -34.13 -13.66 -6.53
C LEU A 378 -35.00 -14.22 -5.39
N GLY A 379 -34.52 -14.14 -4.15
CA GLY A 379 -35.28 -14.54 -2.96
C GLY A 379 -36.57 -13.72 -2.80
N ASN A 380 -36.48 -12.40 -2.93
CA ASN A 380 -37.62 -11.51 -2.83
C ASN A 380 -38.64 -11.73 -3.96
N ILE A 381 -38.19 -11.87 -5.21
CA ILE A 381 -39.07 -12.18 -6.35
C ILE A 381 -39.80 -13.51 -6.11
N GLY A 382 -39.08 -14.54 -5.67
CA GLY A 382 -39.67 -15.84 -5.35
C GLY A 382 -40.74 -15.76 -4.25
N TYR A 383 -40.46 -14.98 -3.19
CA TYR A 383 -41.42 -14.73 -2.11
C TYR A 383 -42.71 -14.08 -2.62
N PHE A 384 -42.61 -13.02 -3.45
CA PHE A 384 -43.80 -12.33 -3.97
C PHE A 384 -44.62 -13.19 -4.94
N ILE A 385 -43.96 -13.98 -5.79
CA ILE A 385 -44.65 -14.92 -6.68
C ILE A 385 -45.41 -15.99 -5.88
N GLN A 386 -44.79 -16.53 -4.82
CA GLN A 386 -45.45 -17.51 -3.96
C GLN A 386 -46.62 -16.90 -3.20
N LYS A 387 -46.46 -15.68 -2.69
CA LYS A 387 -47.54 -14.93 -2.02
C LYS A 387 -48.71 -14.67 -2.97
N ALA A 388 -48.45 -14.28 -4.22
CA ALA A 388 -49.50 -14.07 -5.23
C ALA A 388 -50.25 -15.37 -5.55
N LYS A 389 -49.54 -16.48 -5.75
CA LYS A 389 -50.16 -17.81 -5.97
C LYS A 389 -51.02 -18.29 -4.78
N THR A 390 -50.61 -17.98 -3.56
CA THR A 390 -51.39 -18.32 -2.35
C THR A 390 -52.60 -17.41 -2.17
N ALA A 391 -52.57 -16.17 -2.69
CA ALA A 391 -53.71 -15.26 -2.64
C ALA A 391 -54.76 -15.52 -3.74
N GLU A 392 -54.37 -16.19 -4.84
CA GLU A 392 -55.28 -16.64 -5.90
C GLU A 392 -55.97 -17.99 -5.60
N LYS A 393 -55.52 -18.71 -4.58
CA LYS A 393 -56.17 -19.92 -4.04
C LYS A 393 -57.05 -19.57 -2.85
#